data_AF-A0A0F9Z8Z1-F1
#
_entry.id   AF-A0A0F9Z8Z1-F1
#
_cell.length_a   1.000
_cell.length_b   1.000
_cell.length_c   1.000
_cell.angle_alpha   90.00
_cell.angle_beta   90.00
_cell.angle_gamma   90.00
#
_symmetry.space_group_name_H-M   'P 1'
#
loop_
_entity.id
_entity.type
_entity.pdbx_description
1 polymer ?
#
loop_
_entity_poly.entity_id
_entity_poly.type
_entity_poly.pdbx_seq_one_letter_code
_entity_poly.pdbx_strand_id
1 'polypeptide(L)'
;MRNKYFPLYNVQVRFNPDGTGEASGFLKIATGITFAKNLGYSNSEIDKGKEYIKYVSGDLPFYVKGTGGMTNNILSVNPTTLQIGRVTVPESITKLAAIGLGDMIERRIAQIGGADIKDASFKTGVFHLDGTVPETIEY
;
A
#
# COMPACT_ATOMS: atom_id res chain seq x y z
N MET A 1 -17.56 -7.00 4.49
CA MET A 1 -17.97 -5.79 3.73
C MET A 1 -16.72 -4.99 3.39
N ARG A 2 -16.56 -4.46 2.16
CA ARG A 2 -15.42 -3.61 1.81
C ARG A 2 -15.52 -2.28 2.57
N ASN A 3 -14.49 -1.91 3.32
CA ASN A 3 -14.47 -0.65 4.06
C ASN A 3 -14.69 0.54 3.12
N LYS A 4 -15.77 1.30 3.35
CA LYS A 4 -16.14 2.51 2.59
C LYS A 4 -15.03 3.57 2.62
N TYR A 5 -14.17 3.53 3.63
CA TYR A 5 -13.06 4.44 3.87
C TYR A 5 -11.70 3.88 3.41
N PHE A 6 -11.65 2.73 2.75
CA PHE A 6 -10.41 2.27 2.14
C PHE A 6 -10.15 3.02 0.83
N PRO A 7 -8.97 3.62 0.64
CA PRO A 7 -8.76 4.59 -0.43
C PRO A 7 -8.46 3.93 -1.79
N LEU A 8 -8.25 2.61 -1.85
CA LEU A 8 -7.96 1.89 -3.08
C LEU A 8 -9.21 1.18 -3.61
N TYR A 9 -9.40 1.22 -4.94
CA TYR A 9 -10.48 0.49 -5.61
C TYR A 9 -10.07 -0.01 -6.99
N ASN A 10 -10.84 -0.98 -7.49
CA ASN A 10 -10.55 -1.72 -8.73
C ASN A 10 -9.11 -2.25 -8.77
N VAL A 11 -8.65 -2.76 -7.63
CA VAL A 11 -7.30 -3.27 -7.47
C VAL A 11 -7.19 -4.63 -8.13
N GLN A 12 -6.16 -4.78 -8.97
CA GLN A 12 -5.76 -6.05 -9.54
C GLN A 12 -4.34 -6.35 -9.09
N VAL A 13 -4.12 -7.60 -8.66
CA VAL A 13 -2.82 -8.07 -8.20
C VAL A 13 -2.43 -9.27 -9.05
N ARG A 14 -1.16 -9.30 -9.49
CA ARG A 14 -0.56 -10.43 -10.19
C ARG A 14 0.72 -10.84 -9.48
N PHE A 15 0.89 -12.15 -9.29
CA PHE A 15 2.13 -12.74 -8.81
C PHE A 15 2.83 -13.40 -9.99
N ASN A 16 4.07 -13.01 -10.23
CA ASN A 16 4.85 -13.49 -11.36
C ASN A 16 5.72 -14.70 -10.93
N PRO A 17 6.06 -15.60 -11.87
CA PRO A 17 6.96 -16.73 -11.59
C PRO A 17 8.37 -16.32 -11.16
N ASP A 18 8.82 -15.12 -11.54
CA ASP A 18 10.13 -14.56 -11.19
C ASP A 18 10.21 -14.02 -9.74
N GLY A 19 9.16 -14.21 -8.94
CA GLY A 19 9.09 -13.74 -7.55
C GLY A 19 8.68 -12.27 -7.42
N THR A 20 8.40 -11.57 -8.52
CA THR A 20 7.85 -10.21 -8.46
C THR A 20 6.33 -10.22 -8.33
N GLY A 21 5.80 -9.23 -7.63
CA GLY A 21 4.38 -8.90 -7.60
C GLY A 21 4.11 -7.63 -8.41
N GLU A 22 2.92 -7.55 -8.98
CA GLU A 22 2.38 -6.35 -9.61
C GLU A 22 1.03 -6.03 -9.00
N ALA A 23 0.80 -4.74 -8.73
CA ALA A 23 -0.50 -4.24 -8.31
C ALA A 23 -0.87 -3.01 -9.13
N SER A 24 -2.12 -2.93 -9.55
CA SER A 24 -2.66 -1.76 -10.24
C SER A 24 -4.06 -1.45 -9.75
N GLY A 25 -4.48 -0.21 -9.88
CA GLY A 25 -5.83 0.21 -9.49
C GLY A 25 -5.94 1.71 -9.43
N PHE A 26 -6.89 2.18 -8.64
CA PHE A 26 -7.14 3.60 -8.44
C PHE A 26 -7.06 3.97 -6.97
N LEU A 27 -6.39 5.09 -6.68
CA LEU A 27 -6.36 5.73 -5.38
C LEU A 27 -7.34 6.91 -5.38
N LYS A 28 -8.35 6.83 -4.52
CA LYS A 28 -9.29 7.93 -4.26
C LYS A 28 -8.65 8.92 -3.29
N ILE A 29 -8.14 10.03 -3.82
CA ILE A 29 -7.35 11.02 -3.06
C ILE A 29 -8.08 11.51 -1.81
N ALA A 30 -9.35 11.91 -1.95
CA ALA A 30 -10.14 12.43 -0.83
C ALA A 30 -10.25 11.41 0.32
N THR A 31 -10.48 10.14 -0.01
CA THR A 31 -10.51 9.04 0.96
C THR A 31 -9.13 8.74 1.53
N GLY A 32 -8.07 8.87 0.72
CA GLY A 32 -6.69 8.71 1.16
C GLY A 32 -6.30 9.69 2.26
N ILE A 33 -6.72 10.96 2.15
CA ILE A 33 -6.49 11.98 3.18
C ILE A 33 -7.21 11.62 4.49
N THR A 34 -8.47 11.21 4.42
CA THR A 34 -9.22 10.76 5.61
C THR A 34 -8.58 9.52 6.24
N PHE A 35 -8.15 8.57 5.41
CA PHE A 35 -7.49 7.35 5.87
C PHE A 35 -6.17 7.65 6.59
N ALA A 36 -5.34 8.55 6.05
CA ALA A 36 -4.11 9.00 6.70
C ALA A 36 -4.39 9.65 8.07
N LYS A 37 -5.42 10.49 8.20
CA LYS A 37 -5.81 11.05 9.51
C LYS A 37 -6.17 9.96 10.51
N ASN A 38 -6.92 8.94 10.08
CA ASN A 38 -7.30 7.81 10.94
C ASN A 38 -6.11 6.93 11.34
N LEU A 39 -5.04 6.91 10.54
CA LEU A 39 -3.76 6.27 10.88
C LEU A 39 -2.86 7.13 11.79
N GLY A 40 -3.30 8.32 12.16
CA GLY A 40 -2.59 9.21 13.09
C GLY A 40 -1.51 10.07 12.47
N TYR A 41 -1.49 10.24 11.13
CA TYR A 41 -0.59 11.21 10.50
C TYR A 41 -0.98 12.65 10.88
N SER A 42 0.03 13.49 11.12
CA SER A 42 -0.16 14.91 11.37
C SER A 42 -0.61 15.66 10.12
N ASN A 43 -1.24 16.83 10.32
CA ASN A 43 -1.62 17.69 9.19
C ASN A 43 -0.40 18.09 8.34
N SER A 44 0.77 18.30 8.97
CA SER A 44 2.02 18.64 8.26
C SER A 44 2.48 17.52 7.31
N GLU A 45 2.40 16.26 7.75
CA GLU A 45 2.74 15.10 6.89
C GLU A 45 1.74 14.94 5.74
N ILE A 46 0.45 15.13 6.02
CA ILE A 46 -0.61 15.10 5.01
C ILE A 46 -0.41 16.21 3.98
N ASP A 47 -0.07 17.41 4.40
CA ASP A 47 0.11 18.56 3.51
C ASP A 47 1.32 18.38 2.59
N LYS A 48 2.42 17.81 3.09
CA LYS A 48 3.55 17.37 2.24
C LYS A 48 3.08 16.36 1.19
N GLY A 49 2.26 15.39 1.57
CA GLY A 49 1.67 14.43 0.63
C GLY A 49 0.82 15.10 -0.46
N LYS A 50 0.02 16.11 -0.10
CA LYS A 50 -0.80 16.87 -1.05
C LYS A 50 0.02 17.62 -2.09
N GLU A 51 1.22 18.11 -1.74
CA GLU A 51 2.08 18.82 -2.69
C GLU A 51 2.46 17.96 -3.89
N TYR A 52 2.65 16.66 -3.69
CA TYR A 52 3.00 15.71 -4.77
C TYR A 52 1.83 15.41 -5.71
N ILE A 53 0.59 15.61 -5.27
CA ILE A 53 -0.62 15.27 -6.01
C ILE A 53 -1.46 16.51 -6.38
N LYS A 54 -0.95 17.72 -6.12
CA LYS A 54 -1.70 18.98 -6.31
C LYS A 54 -2.16 19.24 -7.74
N TYR A 55 -1.52 18.61 -8.73
CA TYR A 55 -1.87 18.73 -10.14
C TYR A 55 -2.72 17.56 -10.65
N VAL A 56 -3.04 16.61 -9.79
CA VAL A 56 -3.90 15.47 -10.14
C VAL A 56 -5.34 15.87 -9.88
N SER A 57 -6.17 15.86 -10.92
CA SER A 57 -7.62 15.94 -10.79
C SER A 57 -8.23 14.54 -10.71
N GLY A 58 -9.06 14.31 -9.68
CA GLY A 58 -9.81 13.07 -9.52
C GLY A 58 -9.02 11.92 -8.88
N ASP A 59 -9.44 10.69 -9.21
CA ASP A 59 -8.84 9.47 -8.67
C ASP A 59 -7.57 9.11 -9.45
N LEU A 60 -6.54 8.68 -8.72
CA LEU A 60 -5.20 8.48 -9.27
C LEU A 60 -4.99 7.03 -9.70
N PRO A 61 -4.91 6.73 -11.01
CA PRO A 61 -4.53 5.39 -11.45
C PRO A 61 -3.06 5.15 -11.12
N PHE A 62 -2.79 4.01 -10.48
CA PHE A 62 -1.44 3.59 -10.12
C PHE A 62 -1.14 2.20 -10.70
N TYR A 63 0.15 1.97 -10.92
CA TYR A 63 0.73 0.65 -11.14
C TYR A 63 2.05 0.56 -10.39
N VAL A 64 2.28 -0.56 -9.71
CA VAL A 64 3.54 -0.86 -9.03
C VAL A 64 3.98 -2.28 -9.37
N LYS A 65 5.28 -2.45 -9.60
CA LYS A 65 5.95 -3.75 -9.73
C LYS A 65 7.13 -3.80 -8.78
N GLY A 66 7.38 -4.94 -8.16
CA GLY A 66 8.56 -5.15 -7.35
C GLY A 66 8.53 -6.47 -6.61
N THR A 67 9.43 -6.62 -5.65
CA THR A 67 9.37 -7.71 -4.68
C THR A 67 8.86 -7.17 -3.36
N GLY A 68 8.20 -8.01 -2.57
CA GLY A 68 7.87 -7.66 -1.21
C GLY A 68 7.46 -8.86 -0.39
N GLY A 69 7.30 -8.62 0.90
CA GLY A 69 6.86 -9.61 1.86
C GLY A 69 6.77 -9.01 3.25
N MET A 70 6.33 -9.80 4.19
CA MET A 70 6.25 -9.44 5.59
C MET A 70 6.83 -10.56 6.43
N THR A 71 7.64 -10.20 7.43
CA THR A 71 8.15 -11.16 8.41
C THR A 71 8.00 -10.55 9.79
N ASN A 72 7.34 -11.25 10.70
CA ASN A 72 7.06 -10.76 12.05
C ASN A 72 6.41 -9.36 12.08
N ASN A 73 5.35 -9.16 11.28
CA ASN A 73 4.64 -7.89 11.07
C ASN A 73 5.48 -6.73 10.49
N ILE A 74 6.74 -6.98 10.11
CA ILE A 74 7.61 -5.97 9.50
C ILE A 74 7.54 -6.12 7.98
N LEU A 75 7.19 -5.03 7.30
CA LEU A 75 7.08 -5.04 5.85
C LEU A 75 8.45 -4.85 5.18
N SER A 76 8.74 -5.65 4.16
CA SER A 76 9.82 -5.40 3.22
C SER A 76 9.24 -5.21 1.83
N VAL A 77 9.49 -4.06 1.20
CA VAL A 77 9.04 -3.77 -0.16
C VAL A 77 10.17 -3.13 -0.96
N ASN A 78 10.40 -3.66 -2.16
CA ASN A 78 11.39 -3.15 -3.11
C ASN A 78 10.72 -2.96 -4.47
N PRO A 79 9.99 -1.84 -4.67
CA PRO A 79 9.40 -1.51 -5.95
C PRO A 79 10.49 -1.23 -7.00
N THR A 80 10.42 -1.93 -8.13
CA THR A 80 11.27 -1.72 -9.31
C THR A 80 10.61 -0.81 -10.34
N THR A 81 9.28 -0.66 -10.28
CA THR A 81 8.53 0.27 -11.13
C THR A 81 7.38 0.84 -10.34
N LEU A 82 7.21 2.16 -10.42
CA LEU A 82 6.01 2.86 -9.98
C LEU A 82 5.54 3.73 -11.13
N GLN A 83 4.27 3.63 -11.48
CA GLN A 83 3.63 4.45 -12.48
C GLN A 83 2.40 5.12 -11.89
N ILE A 84 2.23 6.38 -12.25
CA ILE A 84 1.09 7.20 -11.88
C ILE A 84 0.55 7.83 -13.15
N GLY A 85 -0.72 7.58 -13.50
CA GLY A 85 -1.27 8.09 -14.76
C GLY A 85 -0.51 7.60 -16.00
N ARG A 86 0.09 6.40 -15.94
CA ARG A 86 0.99 5.82 -16.96
C ARG A 86 2.36 6.52 -17.10
N VAL A 87 2.67 7.50 -16.25
CA VAL A 87 3.99 8.12 -16.18
C VAL A 87 4.84 7.35 -15.19
N THR A 88 6.00 6.86 -15.63
CA THR A 88 6.97 6.22 -14.75
C THR A 88 7.54 7.25 -13.78
N VAL A 89 7.39 6.97 -12.49
CA VAL A 89 7.93 7.79 -11.41
C VAL A 89 9.43 7.51 -11.28
N PRO A 90 10.29 8.54 -11.19
CA PRO A 90 11.72 8.36 -10.97
C PRO A 90 12.03 7.48 -9.76
N GLU A 91 13.15 6.76 -9.82
CA GLU A 91 13.56 5.82 -8.75
C GLU A 91 13.72 6.52 -7.39
N SER A 92 14.24 7.75 -7.37
CA SER A 92 14.40 8.55 -6.15
C SER A 92 13.07 8.80 -5.43
N ILE A 93 12.00 9.07 -6.17
CA ILE A 93 10.65 9.27 -5.64
C ILE A 93 10.01 7.92 -5.30
N THR A 94 10.25 6.90 -6.12
CA THR A 94 9.73 5.54 -5.91
C THR A 94 10.21 4.95 -4.58
N LYS A 95 11.50 5.14 -4.23
CA LYS A 95 12.05 4.69 -2.94
C LYS A 95 11.40 5.41 -1.75
N LEU A 96 11.17 6.73 -1.85
CA LEU A 96 10.49 7.48 -0.81
C LEU A 96 9.03 7.03 -0.64
N ALA A 97 8.33 6.77 -1.74
CA ALA A 97 6.98 6.23 -1.71
C ALA A 97 6.91 4.83 -1.07
N ALA A 98 7.92 4.00 -1.29
CA ALA A 98 8.02 2.67 -0.67
C ALA A 98 8.09 2.76 0.87
N ILE A 99 8.88 3.71 1.39
CA ILE A 99 8.99 3.96 2.83
C ILE A 99 7.63 4.39 3.41
N GLY A 100 6.96 5.35 2.77
CA GLY A 100 5.65 5.82 3.22
C GLY A 100 4.57 4.72 3.15
N LEU A 101 4.62 3.86 2.13
CA LEU A 101 3.75 2.70 2.02
C LEU A 101 3.99 1.69 3.15
N GLY A 102 5.26 1.44 3.51
CA GLY A 102 5.63 0.59 4.62
C GLY A 102 5.07 1.07 5.96
N ASP A 103 5.35 2.32 6.31
CA ASP A 103 4.83 2.95 7.53
C ASP A 103 3.29 2.93 7.58
N MET A 104 2.61 3.19 6.46
CA MET A 104 1.15 3.12 6.37
C MET A 104 0.62 1.70 6.66
N ILE A 105 1.24 0.68 6.07
CA ILE A 105 0.83 -0.72 6.26
C ILE A 105 1.10 -1.18 7.69
N GLU A 106 2.26 -0.84 8.25
CA GLU A 106 2.63 -1.21 9.62
C GLU A 106 1.71 -0.55 10.66
N ARG A 107 1.43 0.76 10.51
CA ARG A 107 0.42 1.45 11.33
C ARG A 107 -0.95 0.80 11.23
N ARG A 108 -1.33 0.40 10.01
CA ARG A 108 -2.62 -0.25 9.78
C ARG A 108 -2.69 -1.60 10.48
N ILE A 109 -1.63 -2.40 10.43
CA ILE A 109 -1.55 -3.69 11.13
C ILE A 109 -1.60 -3.49 12.63
N ALA A 110 -0.88 -2.49 13.16
CA ALA A 110 -0.91 -2.16 14.59
C ALA A 110 -2.30 -1.76 15.11
N GLN A 111 -3.16 -1.20 14.25
CA GLN A 111 -4.55 -0.91 14.59
C GLN A 111 -5.48 -2.14 14.51
N ILE A 112 -5.07 -3.21 13.82
CA ILE A 112 -5.85 -4.44 13.73
C ILE A 112 -5.49 -5.30 14.94
N GLY A 113 -6.25 -5.16 16.03
CA GLY A 113 -6.04 -5.94 17.25
C GLY A 113 -6.06 -7.44 16.98
N GLY A 114 -4.95 -8.12 17.29
CA GLY A 114 -4.80 -9.57 17.08
C GLY A 114 -4.26 -9.97 15.71
N ALA A 115 -3.86 -9.03 14.85
CA ALA A 115 -3.08 -9.36 13.66
C ALA A 115 -1.65 -9.77 14.07
N ASP A 116 -1.23 -10.97 13.66
CA ASP A 116 0.11 -11.49 13.83
C ASP A 116 0.57 -12.24 12.58
N ILE A 117 1.30 -11.55 11.71
CA ILE A 117 1.82 -12.08 10.45
C ILE A 117 3.26 -12.54 10.69
N LYS A 118 3.48 -13.86 10.61
CA LYS A 118 4.80 -14.48 10.75
C LYS A 118 5.55 -14.45 9.43
N ASP A 119 4.90 -14.87 8.35
CA ASP A 119 5.42 -14.79 6.98
C ASP A 119 4.29 -14.40 6.03
N ALA A 120 4.55 -13.42 5.18
CA ALA A 120 3.78 -13.21 3.97
C ALA A 120 4.76 -13.05 2.81
N SER A 121 4.72 -13.95 1.84
CA SER A 121 5.72 -13.97 0.76
C SER A 121 5.12 -14.36 -0.58
N PHE A 122 5.71 -13.86 -1.66
CA PHE A 122 5.42 -14.29 -3.02
C PHE A 122 6.42 -15.36 -3.41
N LYS A 123 5.97 -16.61 -3.59
CA LYS A 123 6.84 -17.71 -4.05
C LYS A 123 6.17 -18.34 -5.26
N THR A 124 6.88 -18.36 -6.38
CA THR A 124 6.51 -19.20 -7.55
C THR A 124 5.09 -18.94 -8.08
N GLY A 125 4.68 -17.66 -8.19
CA GLY A 125 3.36 -17.27 -8.70
C GLY A 125 2.20 -17.44 -7.71
N VAL A 126 2.47 -17.81 -6.46
CA VAL A 126 1.47 -17.87 -5.39
C VAL A 126 1.82 -16.96 -4.22
N PHE A 127 0.79 -16.48 -3.52
CA PHE A 127 0.95 -15.77 -2.26
C PHE A 127 0.86 -16.76 -1.10
N HIS A 128 1.90 -16.76 -0.27
CA HIS A 128 1.95 -17.53 0.98
C HIS A 128 1.70 -16.57 2.16
N LEU A 129 0.84 -16.98 3.08
CA LEU A 129 0.56 -16.25 4.32
C LEU A 129 0.53 -17.26 5.48
N ASP A 130 1.45 -17.09 6.42
CA ASP A 130 1.44 -17.69 7.75
C ASP A 130 1.23 -16.59 8.78
N GLY A 131 0.09 -16.63 9.45
CA GLY A 131 -0.28 -15.64 10.45
C GLY A 131 -1.75 -15.71 10.86
N THR A 132 -2.10 -14.87 11.82
CA THR A 132 -3.48 -14.68 12.29
C THR A 132 -3.94 -13.29 11.91
N VAL A 133 -5.15 -13.20 11.37
CA VAL A 133 -5.85 -11.92 11.17
C VAL A 133 -7.24 -12.09 11.78
N PRO A 134 -7.72 -11.15 12.61
CA PRO A 134 -9.04 -11.26 13.21
C PRO A 134 -10.13 -11.32 12.13
N GLU A 135 -11.15 -12.15 12.37
CA GLU A 135 -12.28 -12.36 11.45
C GLU A 135 -13.08 -11.08 11.21
N THR A 136 -13.11 -10.20 12.21
CA THR A 136 -13.73 -8.88 12.17
C THR A 136 -12.72 -7.81 12.54
N ILE A 137 -12.52 -6.85 11.64
CA ILE A 137 -11.79 -5.62 11.93
C ILE A 137 -12.84 -4.57 12.30
N GLU A 138 -12.99 -4.28 13.59
CA GLU A 138 -13.80 -3.13 14.04
C GLU A 138 -13.03 -1.84 13.73
N TYR A 139 -13.75 -0.82 13.24
CA TYR A 139 -13.20 0.44 12.73
C TYR A 139 -13.56 1.60 13.64
#